data_AF-A0A7U3ZPT1-F1
#
_entry.id   AF-A0A7U3ZPT1-F1
#
_cell.length_a   1.000
_cell.length_b   1.000
_cell.length_c   1.000
_cell.angle_alpha   90.00
_cell.angle_beta   90.00
_cell.angle_gamma   90.00
#
_symmetry.space_group_name_H-M   'P 1'
#
loop_
_entity.id
_entity.type
_entity.pdbx_description
1 polymer ?
#
loop_
_entity_poly.entity_id
_entity_poly.type
_entity_poly.pdbx_seq_one_letter_code
_entity_poly.pdbx_strand_id
1 'polypeptide(L)'
;MYDKFDGNCACKGVKPACLGNTIITGQVTLVSSTHQAKKVILSRGNVPAAQNIAFTAGNSIVLLPGFETQSGAAFSARIQACLQTAFAQNQTVVKSDSTATEFGTEETEQTKIKRIIFRLNKPGHVTLLLKNRQSEIVATIIDDYYQNLGTQVKYLPVARLPQGKYTVELTVNDTKITQQFAVE
;
A
#
# COMPACT_ATOMS: atom_id res chain seq x y z
N MET A 1 3.43 -15.09 -19.15
CA MET A 1 2.80 -16.42 -19.12
C MET A 1 3.15 -16.97 -17.76
N TYR A 2 2.17 -17.50 -17.03
CA TYR A 2 2.41 -18.02 -15.68
C TYR A 2 1.90 -19.44 -15.62
N ASP A 3 2.60 -20.29 -14.92
CA ASP A 3 2.28 -21.70 -14.84
C ASP A 3 1.37 -21.97 -13.63
N LYS A 4 0.28 -22.70 -13.86
CA LYS A 4 -0.67 -23.16 -12.84
C LYS A 4 -0.89 -24.65 -13.01
N PHE A 5 -0.82 -25.39 -11.91
CA PHE A 5 -1.22 -26.79 -11.88
C PHE A 5 -2.75 -26.90 -11.92
N ASP A 6 -3.27 -27.72 -12.84
CA ASP A 6 -4.69 -28.06 -12.87
C ASP A 6 -5.02 -29.19 -11.87
N GLY A 7 -6.31 -29.59 -11.80
CA GLY A 7 -6.77 -30.63 -10.88
C GLY A 7 -6.16 -32.02 -11.09
N ASN A 8 -5.40 -32.21 -12.18
CA ASN A 8 -4.67 -33.45 -12.48
C ASN A 8 -3.16 -33.27 -12.28
N CYS A 9 -2.73 -32.24 -11.55
CA CYS A 9 -1.32 -31.89 -11.32
C CYS A 9 -0.53 -31.64 -12.62
N ALA A 10 -1.20 -31.29 -13.72
CA ALA A 10 -0.52 -30.91 -14.95
C ALA A 10 -0.26 -29.41 -14.97
N CYS A 11 0.98 -29.03 -15.26
CA CYS A 11 1.41 -27.64 -15.35
C CYS A 11 0.85 -27.02 -16.65
N LYS A 12 -0.05 -26.04 -16.55
CA LYS A 12 -0.60 -25.30 -17.68
C LYS A 12 -0.29 -23.80 -17.59
N GLY A 13 0.21 -23.25 -18.70
CA GLY A 13 0.44 -21.82 -18.83
C GLY A 13 -0.87 -21.04 -18.95
N VAL A 14 -1.10 -20.11 -18.02
CA VAL A 14 -2.25 -19.19 -17.99
C VAL A 14 -1.79 -17.79 -18.37
N LYS A 15 -2.59 -17.12 -19.22
CA LYS A 15 -2.41 -15.71 -19.57
C LYS A 15 -3.42 -14.86 -18.76
N PRO A 16 -3.00 -14.18 -17.68
CA PRO A 16 -3.92 -13.35 -16.91
C PRO A 16 -4.41 -12.15 -17.75
N ALA A 17 -5.65 -11.73 -17.49
CA ALA A 17 -6.40 -10.70 -18.22
C ALA A 17 -5.86 -9.26 -18.10
N CYS A 18 -4.65 -9.07 -17.59
CA CYS A 18 -4.09 -7.74 -17.39
C CYS A 18 -3.54 -7.18 -18.69
N LEU A 19 -3.97 -5.96 -19.01
CA LEU A 19 -3.79 -5.28 -20.28
C LEU A 19 -2.32 -4.95 -20.59
N GLY A 20 -1.43 -5.05 -19.60
CA GLY A 20 0.01 -4.86 -19.78
C GLY A 20 0.76 -4.81 -18.45
N ASN A 21 2.08 -4.58 -18.51
CA ASN A 21 2.86 -4.29 -17.30
C ASN A 21 2.52 -2.92 -16.73
N THR A 22 2.40 -1.93 -17.61
CA THR A 22 2.07 -0.55 -17.26
C THR A 22 0.94 -0.07 -18.16
N ILE A 23 -0.03 0.64 -17.59
CA ILE A 23 -1.02 1.42 -18.35
C ILE A 23 -0.68 2.88 -18.14
N ILE A 24 -0.63 3.65 -19.24
CA ILE A 24 -0.51 5.10 -19.19
C ILE A 24 -1.72 5.66 -19.92
N THR A 25 -2.56 6.43 -19.22
CA THR A 25 -3.65 7.17 -19.85
C THR A 25 -3.24 8.64 -19.99
N GLY A 26 -3.46 9.20 -21.18
CA GLY A 26 -3.33 10.64 -21.42
C GLY A 26 -4.51 11.42 -20.85
N GLN A 27 -4.66 12.67 -21.26
CA GLN A 27 -5.87 13.45 -21.01
C GLN A 27 -6.99 12.95 -21.91
N VAL A 28 -7.62 11.85 -21.50
CA VAL A 28 -8.69 11.18 -22.24
C VAL A 28 -9.84 10.87 -21.31
N THR A 29 -11.05 10.87 -21.85
CA THR A 29 -12.24 10.41 -21.13
C THR A 29 -12.15 8.91 -20.90
N LEU A 30 -12.19 8.49 -19.64
CA LEU A 30 -12.15 7.09 -19.25
C LEU A 30 -13.57 6.52 -19.34
N VAL A 31 -13.81 5.65 -20.33
CA VAL A 31 -15.13 5.08 -20.61
C VAL A 31 -15.23 3.58 -20.34
N SER A 32 -14.13 2.91 -20.00
CA SER A 32 -14.14 1.48 -19.65
C SER A 32 -14.15 1.29 -18.14
N SER A 33 -15.09 0.47 -17.65
CA SER A 33 -15.32 0.27 -16.21
C SER A 33 -14.12 -0.28 -15.44
N THR A 34 -13.16 -0.93 -16.12
CA THR A 34 -12.06 -1.62 -15.44
C THR A 34 -10.74 -1.55 -16.22
N HIS A 35 -9.71 -0.99 -15.60
CA HIS A 35 -8.35 -0.94 -16.13
C HIS A 35 -7.40 -1.75 -15.23
N GLN A 36 -6.73 -2.76 -15.78
CA GLN A 36 -5.86 -3.66 -15.00
C GLN A 36 -4.44 -3.73 -15.56
N ALA A 37 -3.45 -3.37 -14.74
CA ALA A 37 -2.02 -3.45 -15.05
C ALA A 37 -1.29 -4.40 -14.09
N LYS A 38 -0.27 -5.11 -14.58
CA LYS A 38 0.52 -6.01 -13.72
C LYS A 38 1.40 -5.26 -12.73
N LYS A 39 1.86 -4.05 -13.05
CA LYS A 39 2.76 -3.24 -12.22
C LYS A 39 2.17 -1.87 -11.92
N VAL A 40 1.99 -1.02 -12.93
CA VAL A 40 1.70 0.40 -12.70
C VAL A 40 0.56 0.92 -13.57
N ILE A 41 -0.29 1.79 -13.02
CA ILE A 41 -1.19 2.64 -13.79
C ILE A 41 -0.79 4.09 -13.55
N LEU A 42 -0.52 4.85 -14.63
CA LEU A 42 -0.31 6.29 -14.60
C LEU A 42 -1.48 6.94 -15.35
N SER A 43 -2.23 7.85 -14.73
CA SER A 43 -3.44 8.38 -15.36
C SER A 43 -3.57 9.88 -15.28
N ARG A 44 -3.86 10.52 -16.42
CA ARG A 44 -4.35 11.92 -16.54
C ARG A 44 -5.81 11.97 -17.01
N GLY A 45 -6.52 10.85 -16.91
CA GLY A 45 -7.85 10.71 -17.48
C GLY A 45 -8.93 11.49 -16.74
N ASN A 46 -10.01 11.80 -17.46
CA ASN A 46 -11.24 12.35 -16.90
C ASN A 46 -12.26 11.22 -16.77
N VAL A 47 -12.81 11.02 -15.58
CA VAL A 47 -13.95 10.12 -15.35
C VAL A 47 -15.26 10.90 -15.53
N PRO A 48 -16.02 10.65 -16.61
CA PRO A 48 -17.28 11.35 -16.87
C PRO A 48 -18.37 10.98 -15.86
N ALA A 49 -19.40 11.81 -15.76
CA ALA A 49 -20.50 11.62 -14.82
C ALA A 49 -21.22 10.28 -15.02
N ALA A 50 -21.73 9.69 -13.94
CA ALA A 50 -22.43 8.40 -13.90
C ALA A 50 -21.60 7.18 -14.35
N GLN A 51 -20.28 7.30 -14.45
CA GLN A 51 -19.39 6.18 -14.77
C GLN A 51 -18.65 5.66 -13.54
N ASN A 52 -18.54 4.33 -13.47
CA ASN A 52 -17.84 3.62 -12.42
C ASN A 52 -16.53 3.06 -13.00
N ILE A 53 -15.42 3.69 -12.65
CA ILE A 53 -14.09 3.32 -13.15
C ILE A 53 -13.29 2.67 -12.03
N ALA A 54 -12.75 1.49 -12.30
CA ALA A 54 -11.89 0.74 -11.40
C ALA A 54 -10.48 0.60 -11.96
N PHE A 55 -9.48 1.06 -11.23
CA PHE A 55 -8.07 0.83 -11.51
C PHE A 55 -7.51 -0.25 -10.61
N THR A 56 -6.90 -1.27 -11.22
CA THR A 56 -6.20 -2.33 -10.49
C THR A 56 -4.76 -2.45 -10.98
N ALA A 57 -3.79 -2.26 -10.09
CA ALA A 57 -2.37 -2.40 -10.42
C ALA A 57 -1.63 -3.27 -9.39
N GLY A 58 -0.58 -3.97 -9.80
CA GLY A 58 0.19 -4.81 -8.88
C GLY A 58 1.03 -4.03 -7.87
N ASN A 59 1.61 -2.90 -8.27
CA ASN A 59 2.60 -2.17 -7.48
C ASN A 59 2.15 -0.74 -7.15
N SER A 60 1.63 -0.01 -8.14
CA SER A 60 1.32 1.41 -7.96
C SER A 60 0.23 1.91 -8.91
N ILE A 61 -0.57 2.86 -8.42
CA ILE A 61 -1.49 3.67 -9.22
C ILE A 61 -1.13 5.12 -8.92
N VAL A 62 -0.77 5.88 -9.94
CA VAL A 62 -0.42 7.30 -9.82
C VAL A 62 -1.42 8.10 -10.63
N LEU A 63 -2.18 8.94 -9.93
CA LEU A 63 -3.05 9.95 -10.54
C LEU A 63 -2.19 11.18 -10.80
N LEU A 64 -1.95 11.46 -12.07
CA LEU A 64 -1.14 12.59 -12.51
C LEU A 64 -1.98 13.88 -12.51
N PRO A 65 -1.34 15.06 -12.46
CA PRO A 65 -2.05 16.33 -12.59
C PRO A 65 -2.97 16.34 -13.82
N GLY A 66 -4.21 16.82 -13.64
CA GLY A 66 -5.25 16.78 -14.66
C GLY A 66 -6.16 15.54 -14.60
N PHE A 67 -5.91 14.59 -13.69
CA PHE A 67 -6.91 13.56 -13.37
C PHE A 67 -8.10 14.19 -12.65
N GLU A 68 -9.30 13.94 -13.16
CA GLU A 68 -10.53 14.51 -12.64
C GLU A 68 -11.67 13.50 -12.66
N THR A 69 -12.61 13.66 -11.72
CA THR A 69 -13.84 12.87 -11.63
C THR A 69 -15.02 13.81 -11.60
N GLN A 70 -15.96 13.64 -12.51
CA GLN A 70 -17.19 14.42 -12.53
C GLN A 70 -18.15 14.01 -11.40
N SER A 71 -19.02 14.94 -10.98
CA SER A 71 -20.04 14.67 -9.96
C SER A 71 -20.93 13.49 -10.37
N GLY A 72 -21.16 12.57 -9.43
CA GLY A 72 -21.92 11.34 -9.68
C GLY A 72 -21.12 10.21 -10.34
N ALA A 73 -19.82 10.38 -10.59
CA ALA A 73 -18.93 9.28 -10.96
C ALA A 73 -18.37 8.57 -9.72
N ALA A 74 -18.18 7.25 -9.81
CA ALA A 74 -17.46 6.48 -8.79
C ALA A 74 -16.10 6.05 -9.33
N PHE A 75 -15.03 6.48 -8.66
CA PHE A 75 -13.68 6.02 -8.95
C PHE A 75 -13.18 5.12 -7.82
N SER A 76 -12.64 3.96 -8.19
CA SER A 76 -12.01 3.02 -7.25
C SER A 76 -10.62 2.64 -7.73
N ALA A 77 -9.68 2.54 -6.78
CA ALA A 77 -8.31 2.14 -7.05
C ALA A 77 -7.92 1.01 -6.10
N ARG A 78 -7.29 -0.04 -6.63
CA ARG A 78 -6.87 -1.20 -5.87
C ARG A 78 -5.45 -1.62 -6.24
N ILE A 79 -4.59 -1.74 -5.24
CA ILE A 79 -3.32 -2.43 -5.42
C ILE A 79 -3.55 -3.92 -5.19
N GLN A 80 -3.58 -4.67 -6.28
CA GLN A 80 -3.74 -6.12 -6.26
C GLN A 80 -2.94 -6.72 -7.41
N ALA A 81 -2.05 -7.64 -7.07
CA ALA A 81 -1.35 -8.43 -8.08
C ALA A 81 -2.39 -9.21 -8.92
N CYS A 82 -2.33 -9.06 -10.24
CA CYS A 82 -3.16 -9.78 -11.21
C CYS A 82 -3.20 -11.30 -11.02
N LEU A 83 -2.25 -11.85 -10.26
CA LEU A 83 -2.08 -13.27 -9.99
C LEU A 83 -2.90 -13.75 -8.79
N GLN A 84 -3.23 -12.90 -7.82
CA GLN A 84 -3.90 -13.38 -6.61
C GLN A 84 -5.32 -13.91 -6.87
N THR A 85 -6.02 -13.45 -7.90
CA THR A 85 -7.32 -14.03 -8.31
C THR A 85 -7.19 -15.43 -8.90
N ALA A 86 -6.02 -15.82 -9.42
CA ALA A 86 -5.80 -17.16 -9.97
C ALA A 86 -5.36 -18.19 -8.90
N PHE A 87 -4.82 -17.73 -7.77
CA PHE A 87 -4.24 -18.57 -6.70
C PHE A 87 -5.02 -18.51 -5.36
N ALA A 88 -6.04 -17.65 -5.23
CA ALA A 88 -6.82 -17.50 -3.99
C ALA A 88 -7.71 -18.71 -3.59
N GLN A 89 -7.75 -19.78 -4.37
CA GLN A 89 -8.57 -20.96 -4.03
C GLN A 89 -7.86 -21.97 -3.10
N ASN A 90 -6.55 -21.86 -2.86
CA ASN A 90 -5.79 -22.87 -2.10
C ASN A 90 -4.90 -22.32 -0.97
N GLN A 91 -5.16 -21.13 -0.44
CA GLN A 91 -4.51 -20.71 0.80
C GLN A 91 -5.56 -20.59 1.91
N THR A 92 -5.55 -21.56 2.81
CA THR A 92 -6.08 -21.42 4.16
C THR A 92 -5.30 -20.30 4.84
N VAL A 93 -5.79 -19.06 4.69
CA VAL A 93 -5.29 -17.91 5.44
C VAL A 93 -5.59 -18.19 6.90
N VAL A 94 -4.55 -18.47 7.69
CA VAL A 94 -4.63 -18.31 9.14
C VAL A 94 -4.93 -16.84 9.37
N LYS A 95 -6.21 -16.52 9.64
CA LYS A 95 -6.64 -15.19 10.07
C LYS A 95 -5.94 -14.90 11.38
N SER A 96 -4.80 -14.21 11.33
CA SER A 96 -4.35 -13.44 12.47
C SER A 96 -5.29 -12.24 12.55
N ASP A 97 -6.09 -12.17 13.62
CA ASP A 97 -7.12 -11.17 13.85
C ASP A 97 -6.53 -9.78 14.22
N SER A 98 -5.24 -9.59 13.95
CA SER A 98 -4.49 -8.38 14.28
C SER A 98 -4.87 -7.22 13.36
N THR A 99 -5.23 -6.11 14.00
CA THR A 99 -5.59 -4.84 13.35
C THR A 99 -4.44 -4.28 12.50
N ALA A 100 -3.20 -4.59 12.88
CA ALA A 100 -2.00 -4.23 12.14
C ALA A 100 -1.03 -5.43 12.00
N THR A 101 -0.40 -5.55 10.83
CA THR A 101 0.65 -6.54 10.53
C THR A 101 1.82 -5.86 9.80
N GLU A 102 2.97 -6.54 9.65
CA GLU A 102 4.12 -6.05 8.86
C GLU A 102 4.65 -4.66 9.30
N PHE A 103 5.07 -4.53 10.56
CA PHE A 103 5.70 -3.31 11.09
C PHE A 103 7.22 -3.40 11.02
N GLY A 104 7.88 -2.40 10.44
CA GLY A 104 9.34 -2.37 10.32
C GLY A 104 9.91 -0.99 9.99
N THR A 105 11.21 -0.84 10.24
CA THR A 105 12.00 0.33 9.84
C THR A 105 13.11 -0.11 8.90
N GLU A 106 13.25 0.58 7.78
CA GLU A 106 14.26 0.30 6.77
C GLU A 106 15.08 1.55 6.47
N GLU A 107 16.31 1.33 6.03
CA GLU A 107 17.14 2.41 5.51
C GLU A 107 16.68 2.79 4.11
N THR A 108 16.78 4.08 3.78
CA THR A 108 16.68 4.53 2.39
C THR A 108 18.09 4.74 1.85
N GLU A 109 18.24 4.81 0.51
CA GLU A 109 19.53 5.14 -0.10
C GLU A 109 20.07 6.51 0.35
N GLN A 110 19.21 7.33 0.96
CA GLN A 110 19.60 8.49 1.75
C GLN A 110 19.71 8.08 3.23
N THR A 111 20.94 7.91 3.73
CA THR A 111 21.24 7.50 5.12
C THR A 111 20.59 8.40 6.19
N LYS A 112 20.20 9.63 5.81
CA LYS A 112 19.54 10.63 6.66
C LYS A 112 18.01 10.49 6.75
N ILE A 113 17.42 9.51 6.09
CA ILE A 113 15.98 9.23 6.12
C ILE A 113 15.76 7.74 6.42
N LYS A 114 14.95 7.46 7.44
CA LYS A 114 14.46 6.11 7.75
C LYS A 114 13.03 5.94 7.24
N ARG A 115 12.73 4.78 6.68
CA ARG A 115 11.39 4.42 6.17
C ARG A 115 10.68 3.55 7.19
N ILE A 116 9.53 3.99 7.68
CA ILE A 116 8.65 3.22 8.58
C ILE A 116 7.54 2.64 7.74
N ILE A 117 7.35 1.32 7.80
CA ILE A 117 6.34 0.59 7.05
C ILE A 117 5.41 -0.12 8.04
N PHE A 118 4.11 -0.04 7.84
CA PHE A 118 3.12 -0.80 8.60
C PHE A 118 1.88 -1.12 7.76
N ARG A 119 1.23 -2.27 7.97
CA ARG A 119 -0.02 -2.61 7.29
C ARG A 119 -1.21 -2.46 8.23
N LEU A 120 -2.21 -1.68 7.81
CA LEU A 120 -3.51 -1.59 8.48
C LEU A 120 -4.50 -2.55 7.82
N ASN A 121 -5.05 -3.49 8.60
CA ASN A 121 -6.02 -4.47 8.13
C ASN A 121 -7.47 -4.07 8.43
N LYS A 122 -7.68 -3.15 9.38
CA LYS A 122 -8.99 -2.60 9.77
C LYS A 122 -8.86 -1.10 10.05
N PRO A 123 -9.93 -0.29 9.88
CA PRO A 123 -9.91 1.12 10.25
C PRO A 123 -9.68 1.27 11.76
N GLY A 124 -9.01 2.34 12.17
CA GLY A 124 -8.73 2.56 13.58
C GLY A 124 -7.97 3.84 13.85
N HIS A 125 -7.90 4.19 15.13
CA HIS A 125 -7.04 5.28 15.57
C HIS A 125 -5.59 4.80 15.56
N VAL A 126 -4.73 5.51 14.84
CA VAL A 126 -3.33 5.16 14.64
C VAL A 126 -2.48 6.22 15.32
N THR A 127 -1.68 5.79 16.28
CA THR A 127 -0.68 6.63 16.93
C THR A 127 0.70 6.05 16.63
N LEU A 128 1.60 6.87 16.09
CA LEU A 128 2.97 6.49 15.76
C LEU A 128 3.93 7.45 16.46
N LEU A 129 4.66 6.95 17.45
CA LEU A 129 5.56 7.74 18.29
C LEU A 129 7.01 7.36 18.03
N LEU A 130 7.89 8.36 18.06
CA LEU A 130 9.33 8.17 18.15
C LEU A 130 9.77 8.42 19.59
N LYS A 131 10.49 7.45 20.17
CA LYS A 131 11.01 7.52 21.53
C LYS A 131 12.53 7.37 21.57
N ASN A 132 13.17 8.03 22.52
CA ASN A 132 14.60 7.86 22.80
C ASN A 132 14.85 6.60 23.66
N ARG A 133 16.11 6.38 24.06
CA ARG A 133 16.52 5.23 24.90
C ARG A 133 15.86 5.23 26.28
N GLN A 134 15.50 6.40 26.80
CA GLN A 134 14.81 6.59 28.07
C GLN A 134 13.29 6.39 27.95
N SER A 135 12.78 6.01 26.77
CA SER A 135 11.35 5.92 26.44
C SER A 135 10.60 7.24 26.48
N GLU A 136 11.31 8.37 26.47
CA GLU A 136 10.71 9.69 26.34
C GLU A 136 10.30 9.93 24.89
N ILE A 137 9.14 10.57 24.70
CA ILE A 137 8.61 10.87 23.36
C ILE A 137 9.43 12.02 22.77
N VAL A 138 10.14 11.72 21.69
CA VAL A 138 10.92 12.68 20.91
C VAL A 138 10.04 13.34 19.85
N ALA A 139 9.11 12.58 19.25
CA ALA A 139 8.16 13.10 18.28
C ALA A 139 6.90 12.24 18.18
N THR A 140 5.78 12.88 17.84
CA THR A 140 4.55 12.23 17.40
C THR A 140 4.48 12.32 15.88
N ILE A 141 4.58 11.19 15.20
CA ILE A 141 4.62 11.09 13.73
C ILE A 141 3.19 10.98 13.16
N ILE A 142 2.32 10.24 13.85
CA ILE A 142 0.90 10.10 13.52
C ILE A 142 0.12 10.13 14.83
N ASP A 143 -1.01 10.82 14.83
CA ASP A 143 -2.04 10.69 15.85
C ASP A 143 -3.38 11.04 15.20
N ASP A 144 -3.97 10.09 14.49
CA ASP A 144 -5.18 10.33 13.68
C ASP A 144 -5.93 9.02 13.38
N TYR A 145 -7.19 9.15 12.97
CA TYR A 145 -8.04 8.03 12.57
C TYR A 145 -7.88 7.70 11.08
N TYR A 146 -7.45 6.46 10.80
CA TYR A 146 -7.21 6.00 9.44
C TYR A 146 -8.35 5.11 8.97
N GLN A 147 -9.06 5.56 7.92
CA GLN A 147 -10.02 4.72 7.16
C GLN A 147 -9.33 3.95 6.02
N ASN A 148 -8.20 4.46 5.54
CA ASN A 148 -7.46 3.90 4.41
C ASN A 148 -6.64 2.68 4.84
N LEU A 149 -7.02 1.50 4.36
CA LEU A 149 -6.38 0.22 4.67
C LEU A 149 -5.16 -0.05 3.79
N GLY A 150 -4.37 -1.05 4.18
CA GLY A 150 -3.21 -1.53 3.43
C GLY A 150 -1.89 -1.01 3.99
N THR A 151 -0.83 -1.13 3.19
CA THR A 151 0.53 -0.79 3.57
C THR A 151 0.71 0.73 3.58
N GLN A 152 1.03 1.26 4.75
CA GLN A 152 1.36 2.65 5.01
C GLN A 152 2.89 2.79 5.04
N VAL A 153 3.38 3.89 4.48
CA VAL A 153 4.80 4.23 4.48
C VAL A 153 4.95 5.65 5.01
N LYS A 154 5.80 5.83 6.02
CA LYS A 154 6.21 7.14 6.53
C LYS A 154 7.71 7.30 6.43
N TYR A 155 8.14 8.49 6.05
CA TYR A 155 9.55 8.84 5.99
C TYR A 155 9.89 9.69 7.22
N LEU A 156 10.87 9.24 7.99
CA LEU A 156 11.37 9.92 9.18
C LEU A 156 12.75 10.51 8.87
N PRO A 157 12.86 11.85 8.76
CA PRO A 157 14.16 12.50 8.69
C PRO A 157 14.92 12.32 10.01
N VAL A 158 16.09 11.67 9.96
CA VAL A 158 16.92 11.42 11.16
C VAL A 158 18.13 12.34 11.26
N ALA A 159 18.35 13.22 10.28
CA ALA A 159 19.50 14.14 10.24
C ALA A 159 19.64 15.08 11.44
N ARG A 160 18.54 15.35 12.16
CA ARG A 160 18.50 16.24 13.33
C ARG A 160 18.39 15.47 14.65
N LEU A 161 18.35 14.14 14.59
CA LEU A 161 18.33 13.31 15.79
C LEU A 161 19.76 13.12 16.27
N PRO A 162 20.04 13.29 17.56
CA PRO A 162 21.32 12.88 18.14
C PRO A 162 21.63 11.42 17.81
N GLN A 163 22.91 11.10 17.61
CA GLN A 163 23.36 9.71 17.46
C GLN A 163 22.89 8.87 18.66
N GLY A 164 22.34 7.70 18.38
CA GLY A 164 21.78 6.85 19.43
C GLY A 164 20.71 5.89 18.95
N LYS A 165 20.16 5.13 19.91
CA LYS A 165 19.08 4.17 19.66
C LYS A 165 17.73 4.82 19.87
N TYR A 166 16.83 4.60 18.93
CA TYR A 166 15.46 5.09 18.97
C TYR A 166 14.48 3.93 18.84
N THR A 167 13.30 4.11 19.41
CA THR A 167 12.18 3.18 19.29
C THR A 167 11.04 3.88 18.57
N VAL A 168 10.54 3.28 17.50
CA VAL A 168 9.26 3.63 16.90
C VAL A 168 8.19 2.76 17.54
N GLU A 169 7.15 3.38 18.08
CA GLU A 169 6.01 2.71 18.70
C GLU A 169 4.77 3.00 17.86
N LEU A 170 4.16 1.96 17.30
CA LEU A 170 2.88 2.01 16.61
C LEU A 170 1.81 1.48 17.56
N THR A 171 0.77 2.27 17.78
CA THR A 171 -0.45 1.86 18.48
C THR A 171 -1.62 1.98 17.52
N VAL A 172 -2.36 0.89 17.34
CA VAL A 172 -3.59 0.88 16.55
C VAL A 172 -4.70 0.31 17.42
N ASN A 173 -5.67 1.16 17.78
CA ASN A 173 -6.64 0.88 18.84
C ASN A 173 -5.90 0.44 20.13
N ASP A 174 -6.03 -0.81 20.55
CA ASP A 174 -5.37 -1.33 21.77
C ASP A 174 -4.08 -2.12 21.51
N THR A 175 -3.72 -2.34 20.24
CA THR A 175 -2.53 -3.13 19.89
C THR A 175 -1.32 -2.22 19.75
N LYS A 176 -0.29 -2.49 20.55
CA LYS A 176 0.99 -1.79 20.51
C LYS A 176 2.08 -2.69 19.94
N ILE A 177 2.82 -2.17 18.95
CA ILE A 177 3.97 -2.83 18.34
C ILE A 177 5.13 -1.84 18.33
N THR A 178 6.35 -2.31 18.61
CA THR A 178 7.55 -1.46 18.67
C THR A 178 8.66 -1.99 17.77
N GLN A 179 9.47 -1.08 17.24
CA GLN A 179 10.61 -1.38 16.40
C GLN A 179 11.75 -0.44 16.75
N GLN A 180 12.99 -0.95 16.79
CA GLN A 180 14.17 -0.16 17.12
C GLN A 180 15.04 0.08 15.89
N PHE A 181 15.68 1.25 15.86
CA PHE A 181 16.74 1.57 14.90
C PHE A 181 17.82 2.44 15.56
N ALA A 182 19.01 2.44 14.96
CA ALA A 182 20.10 3.33 15.35
C ALA A 182 20.23 4.50 14.37
N VAL A 183 20.56 5.66 14.92
CA VAL A 183 21.06 6.83 14.18
C VAL A 183 22.57 6.87 14.39
N GLU A 184 23.30 6.77 13.29
CA GLU A 184 24.76 6.86 13.20
C GLU A 184 25.22 8.25 12.78
#